data_AF-A0A3D3XPM2-F1
#
_entry.id   AF-A0A3D3XPM2-F1
#
_cell.length_a   1.000
_cell.length_b   1.000
_cell.length_c   1.000
_cell.angle_alpha   90.00
_cell.angle_beta   90.00
_cell.angle_gamma   90.00
#
_symmetry.space_group_name_H-M   'P 1'
#
loop_
_entity.id
_entity.type
_entity.pdbx_description
1 polymer ?
#
loop_
_entity_poly.entity_id
_entity_poly.type
_entity_poly.pdbx_seq_one_letter_code
_entity_poly.pdbx_strand_id
1 'polypeptide(L)'
;MSWSKFVHVKKNILALISFLCASQLVGQVNFEQGEYVQFKTAKPGIHMLSGDELIDRGILSIGDALDRLIIEARTESVLSHLNDTSRSFNDPIHYYISDGDGLLDEQSKVYFYMNGPFGIQWDAANQRYEYTAHPYSNYEHFIVGAASTSQPYEMDERSAELIGGSTRTLRTSNQFYHRDTAIYNLVGTGRRWFGELFDFTTTQVFDLPLTPLNTMAMDVDISAVARSSSSSTSLSVQNGSSVSFQAVATSSVSNYVIERGLTTTIPASNKVILTYDKSSDNSAALWLDKLKVNYLTDNEIFPNSIYQKRFQNYPRHQDSISTIELKGSNLLVFDITNNAQPIFINPNVSGNSVSFEVGEDGFKELTATPLDMAFKPIYVRTGKLTFLDELTGVNALIIAPDSLLVEAQRLAEIQQTVGTNSRALALEEIYALVNAGTPDIAAIRQFLVELNQRNNDGLQYLTLFGDASYDYKGTLSGSSNLIPTFESYGSFSLYTSYITDDYYGYLEHGESLNWYVDDIDLGIGRLPVNTIIEASASVDKIERYLTGDGRYGPWRGDVVLVADDVDHAWEREFAVVQDALAKRLDTTRPEMNIIKIYSDAYL
;
A
#
# COMPACT_ATOMS: atom_id res chain seq x y z
N MET A 1 -32.93 -69.90 27.17
CA MET A 1 -32.89 -70.85 26.03
C MET A 1 -33.05 -70.03 24.76
N SER A 2 -32.08 -70.12 23.82
CA SER A 2 -32.07 -69.67 22.39
C SER A 2 -32.40 -68.19 22.07
N TRP A 3 -31.52 -67.30 21.59
CA TRP A 3 -30.77 -67.20 20.31
C TRP A 3 -31.60 -67.29 19.00
N SER A 4 -31.79 -66.15 18.32
CA SER A 4 -31.43 -65.82 16.91
C SER A 4 -32.27 -64.59 16.42
N LYS A 5 -31.74 -63.37 16.15
CA LYS A 5 -30.85 -62.85 15.07
C LYS A 5 -31.63 -62.17 13.90
N PHE A 6 -31.22 -60.92 13.57
CA PHE A 6 -31.34 -60.14 12.31
C PHE A 6 -32.70 -59.48 11.94
N VAL A 7 -32.85 -58.28 11.33
CA VAL A 7 -32.02 -57.10 10.97
C VAL A 7 -32.98 -56.06 10.33
N HIS A 8 -32.75 -54.75 10.53
CA HIS A 8 -33.34 -53.56 9.84
C HIS A 8 -34.81 -53.23 10.15
N VAL A 9 -35.22 -52.00 10.49
CA VAL A 9 -34.82 -50.69 9.95
C VAL A 9 -34.85 -49.63 11.07
N LYS A 10 -33.69 -49.02 11.33
CA LYS A 10 -33.57 -47.67 11.91
C LYS A 10 -33.83 -46.66 10.79
N LYS A 11 -34.85 -45.83 10.96
CA LYS A 11 -35.02 -44.47 10.38
C LYS A 11 -36.41 -44.02 10.80
N ASN A 12 -36.53 -42.86 11.45
CA ASN A 12 -37.76 -42.06 11.67
C ASN A 12 -37.86 -41.41 13.07
N ILE A 13 -36.79 -41.34 13.86
CA ILE A 13 -36.78 -40.51 15.09
C ILE A 13 -35.40 -39.84 15.24
N LEU A 14 -35.08 -38.89 14.37
CA LEU A 14 -33.99 -37.91 14.48
C LEU A 14 -33.98 -37.07 13.18
N ALA A 15 -35.05 -36.30 12.97
CA ALA A 15 -35.18 -35.38 11.83
C ALA A 15 -36.14 -34.22 12.15
N LEU A 16 -36.11 -33.74 13.38
CA LEU A 16 -36.62 -32.43 13.80
C LEU A 16 -35.65 -31.97 14.89
N ILE A 17 -35.12 -30.75 14.78
CA ILE A 17 -33.98 -30.19 15.53
C ILE A 17 -32.61 -30.46 14.84
N SER A 18 -32.41 -29.92 13.64
CA SER A 18 -31.10 -29.45 13.15
C SER A 18 -31.29 -28.64 11.86
N PHE A 19 -32.09 -27.58 11.95
CA PHE A 19 -32.08 -26.47 11.00
C PHE A 19 -32.25 -25.18 11.81
N LEU A 20 -31.40 -25.02 12.84
CA LEU A 20 -31.04 -23.68 13.26
C LEU A 20 -30.02 -23.24 12.20
N CYS A 21 -30.48 -22.45 11.22
CA CYS A 21 -29.59 -21.48 10.61
C CYS A 21 -28.96 -20.74 11.79
N ALA A 22 -27.65 -20.92 11.99
CA ALA A 22 -26.89 -19.99 12.78
C ALA A 22 -26.87 -18.68 11.99
N SER A 23 -27.95 -17.90 12.08
CA SER A 23 -27.85 -16.47 11.84
C SER A 23 -26.92 -15.96 12.93
N GLN A 24 -25.64 -15.82 12.60
CA GLN A 24 -24.79 -14.95 13.39
C GLN A 24 -25.46 -13.59 13.32
N LEU A 25 -26.07 -13.15 14.42
CA LEU A 25 -26.42 -11.74 14.56
C LEU A 25 -25.08 -11.01 14.58
N VAL A 26 -24.67 -10.50 13.43
CA VAL A 26 -23.60 -9.52 13.35
C VAL A 26 -24.21 -8.24 13.94
N GLY A 27 -23.60 -7.73 15.02
CA GLY A 27 -24.01 -6.43 15.57
C GLY A 27 -23.82 -5.35 14.50
N GLN A 28 -24.72 -4.37 14.45
CA GLN A 28 -24.59 -3.27 13.51
C GLN A 28 -23.35 -2.44 13.86
N VAL A 29 -22.52 -2.20 12.85
CA VAL A 29 -21.31 -1.39 12.93
C VAL A 29 -21.68 0.04 13.29
N ASN A 30 -21.09 0.58 14.35
CA ASN A 30 -21.23 1.97 14.73
C ASN A 30 -19.93 2.75 14.49
N PHE A 31 -19.90 3.54 13.42
CA PHE A 31 -18.71 4.31 13.04
C PHE A 31 -18.30 5.34 14.10
N GLU A 32 -19.27 5.93 14.81
CA GLU A 32 -19.03 6.87 15.91
C GLU A 32 -18.36 6.21 17.11
N GLN A 33 -18.50 4.89 17.26
CA GLN A 33 -17.78 4.08 18.26
C GLN A 33 -16.45 3.53 17.72
N GLY A 34 -16.04 3.96 16.53
CA GLY A 34 -14.83 3.53 15.85
C GLY A 34 -14.96 2.19 15.14
N GLU A 35 -16.14 1.56 15.09
CA GLU A 35 -16.30 0.29 14.39
C GLU A 35 -16.37 0.50 12.87
N TYR A 36 -15.69 -0.36 12.10
CA TYR A 36 -15.67 -0.26 10.64
C TYR A 36 -15.52 -1.62 9.97
N VAL A 37 -15.89 -1.65 8.68
CA VAL A 37 -15.59 -2.73 7.75
C VAL A 37 -14.58 -2.22 6.73
N GLN A 38 -13.45 -2.90 6.61
CA GLN A 38 -12.38 -2.55 5.69
C GLN A 38 -12.49 -3.34 4.40
N PHE A 39 -12.32 -2.64 3.28
CA PHE A 39 -12.29 -3.20 1.95
C PHE A 39 -11.02 -2.77 1.21
N LYS A 40 -10.73 -3.44 0.10
CA LYS A 40 -9.59 -3.10 -0.77
C LYS A 40 -9.88 -3.27 -2.26
N THR A 41 -9.13 -2.55 -3.08
CA THR A 41 -9.16 -2.65 -4.55
C THR A 41 -7.77 -2.49 -5.16
N ALA A 42 -7.54 -3.16 -6.29
CA ALA A 42 -6.33 -2.99 -7.09
C ALA A 42 -6.57 -2.11 -8.34
N LYS A 43 -7.80 -1.61 -8.53
CA LYS A 43 -8.23 -0.98 -9.78
C LYS A 43 -8.73 0.44 -9.51
N PRO A 44 -8.25 1.47 -10.21
CA PRO A 44 -8.85 2.79 -10.17
C PRO A 44 -10.16 2.80 -10.98
N GLY A 45 -11.18 3.50 -10.49
CA GLY A 45 -12.45 3.66 -11.20
C GLY A 45 -13.67 3.62 -10.28
N ILE A 46 -14.84 3.46 -10.89
CA ILE A 46 -16.11 3.31 -10.20
C ILE A 46 -16.23 1.90 -9.64
N HIS A 47 -16.46 1.85 -8.34
CA HIS A 47 -16.74 0.65 -7.56
C HIS A 47 -18.21 0.60 -7.15
N MET A 48 -18.67 -0.59 -6.74
CA MET A 48 -20.03 -0.79 -6.26
C MET A 48 -20.03 -1.69 -5.01
N LEU A 49 -20.70 -1.21 -3.95
CA LEU A 49 -21.14 -2.02 -2.82
C LEU A 49 -22.63 -2.36 -3.01
N SER A 50 -22.95 -3.66 -2.95
CA SER A 50 -24.34 -4.13 -3.07
C SER A 50 -25.03 -4.11 -1.72
N GLY A 51 -26.35 -3.96 -1.73
CA GLY A 51 -27.18 -4.02 -0.53
C GLY A 51 -26.95 -5.29 0.29
N ASP A 52 -26.88 -6.46 -0.37
CA ASP A 52 -26.50 -7.73 0.27
C ASP A 52 -25.19 -7.66 1.07
N GLU A 53 -24.16 -6.99 0.53
CA GLU A 53 -22.86 -6.89 1.21
C GLU A 53 -22.95 -5.93 2.41
N LEU A 54 -23.72 -4.85 2.30
CA LEU A 54 -23.95 -3.92 3.41
C LEU A 54 -24.69 -4.61 4.57
N ILE A 55 -25.69 -5.43 4.25
CA ILE A 55 -26.49 -6.21 5.21
C ILE A 55 -25.62 -7.32 5.85
N ASP A 56 -24.95 -8.14 5.03
CA ASP A 56 -24.17 -9.29 5.50
C ASP A 56 -23.00 -8.89 6.41
N ARG A 57 -22.46 -7.69 6.20
CA ARG A 57 -21.37 -7.14 7.02
C ARG A 57 -21.86 -6.36 8.24
N GLY A 58 -23.16 -6.21 8.42
CA GLY A 58 -23.75 -5.44 9.50
C GLY A 58 -23.44 -3.95 9.43
N ILE A 59 -23.13 -3.41 8.24
CA ILE A 59 -22.87 -1.97 8.08
C ILE A 59 -24.19 -1.20 8.30
N LEU A 60 -25.26 -1.67 7.65
CA LEU A 60 -26.62 -1.15 7.77
C LEU A 60 -27.60 -2.33 7.83
N SER A 61 -28.77 -2.12 8.42
CA SER A 61 -29.86 -3.11 8.46
C SER A 61 -30.86 -2.88 7.33
N ILE A 62 -31.59 -3.92 6.92
CA ILE A 62 -32.69 -3.79 5.95
C ILE A 62 -33.67 -2.70 6.42
N GLY A 63 -33.99 -1.76 5.53
CA GLY A 63 -34.85 -0.61 5.79
C GLY A 63 -34.15 0.60 6.44
N ASP A 64 -32.85 0.52 6.75
CA ASP A 64 -32.06 1.69 7.14
C ASP A 64 -31.87 2.63 5.95
N ALA A 65 -31.87 3.94 6.20
CA ALA A 65 -31.56 4.94 5.18
C ALA A 65 -30.09 4.82 4.72
N LEU A 66 -29.88 4.76 3.40
CA LEU A 66 -28.57 4.61 2.78
C LEU A 66 -27.69 5.86 2.94
N ASP A 67 -28.29 7.03 3.15
CA ASP A 67 -27.60 8.30 3.39
C ASP A 67 -26.84 8.35 4.73
N ARG A 68 -26.99 7.34 5.60
CA ARG A 68 -26.20 7.15 6.83
C ARG A 68 -24.83 6.54 6.56
N LEU A 69 -24.59 6.03 5.35
CA LEU A 69 -23.35 5.36 4.99
C LEU A 69 -22.18 6.35 5.00
N ILE A 70 -21.07 5.92 5.59
CA ILE A 70 -19.78 6.62 5.54
C ILE A 70 -18.79 5.71 4.81
N ILE A 71 -18.12 6.25 3.81
CA ILE A 71 -16.98 5.65 3.13
C ILE A 71 -15.81 6.60 3.34
N GLU A 72 -14.73 6.15 3.97
CA GLU A 72 -13.52 6.93 4.14
C GLU A 72 -12.32 6.27 3.47
N ALA A 73 -11.52 7.08 2.79
CA ALA A 73 -10.28 6.64 2.18
C ALA A 73 -9.25 7.76 2.19
N ARG A 74 -7.99 7.40 1.93
CA ARG A 74 -6.99 8.38 1.56
C ARG A 74 -6.97 8.55 0.04
N THR A 75 -7.08 9.79 -0.43
CA THR A 75 -7.16 10.08 -1.87
C THR A 75 -5.79 10.26 -2.52
N GLU A 76 -4.76 10.49 -1.71
CA GLU A 76 -3.35 10.59 -2.12
C GLU A 76 -2.74 9.20 -2.34
N SER A 77 -1.93 9.04 -3.40
CA SER A 77 -1.39 7.72 -3.77
C SER A 77 -0.24 7.22 -2.88
N VAL A 78 0.68 8.09 -2.46
CA VAL A 78 1.84 7.69 -1.66
C VAL A 78 2.05 8.78 -0.62
N LEU A 79 2.21 8.39 0.63
CA LEU A 79 2.37 9.34 1.70
C LEU A 79 3.77 9.97 1.67
N SER A 80 3.83 11.23 2.06
CA SER A 80 5.09 11.96 2.13
C SER A 80 6.06 11.30 3.12
N HIS A 81 7.33 11.22 2.74
CA HIS A 81 8.41 10.86 3.64
C HIS A 81 8.86 12.02 4.55
N LEU A 82 8.30 13.20 4.37
CA LEU A 82 8.47 14.34 5.26
C LEU A 82 7.33 14.38 6.25
N ASN A 83 7.63 14.71 7.49
CA ASN A 83 6.62 14.96 8.50
C ASN A 83 5.80 16.19 8.15
N ASP A 84 4.53 15.99 7.80
CA ASP A 84 3.58 17.05 7.51
C ASP A 84 2.29 16.83 8.33
N THR A 85 2.12 17.65 9.37
CA THR A 85 0.96 17.61 10.28
C THR A 85 -0.17 18.53 9.83
N SER A 86 -0.04 19.15 8.66
CA SER A 86 -1.12 19.98 8.10
C SER A 86 -2.19 19.17 7.37
N ARG A 87 -1.98 17.85 7.20
CA ARG A 87 -2.85 16.96 6.43
C ARG A 87 -3.70 16.08 7.33
N SER A 88 -5.00 16.06 7.03
CA SER A 88 -5.94 15.11 7.60
C SER A 88 -5.56 13.66 7.26
N PHE A 89 -6.04 12.72 8.06
CA PHE A 89 -5.78 11.29 7.85
C PHE A 89 -6.56 10.72 6.66
N ASN A 90 -7.87 10.55 6.83
CA ASN A 90 -8.79 10.09 5.79
C ASN A 90 -9.75 11.21 5.40
N ASP A 91 -10.29 11.12 4.19
CA ASP A 91 -11.37 11.98 3.70
C ASP A 91 -12.62 11.15 3.39
N PRO A 92 -13.82 11.71 3.60
CA PRO A 92 -15.05 11.10 3.12
C PRO A 92 -15.07 10.99 1.59
N ILE A 93 -15.52 9.84 1.08
CA ILE A 93 -15.71 9.58 -0.34
C ILE A 93 -17.20 9.67 -0.65
N HIS A 94 -17.55 10.57 -1.57
CA HIS A 94 -18.93 10.73 -1.98
C HIS A 94 -19.39 9.54 -2.84
N TYR A 95 -20.67 9.19 -2.74
CA TYR A 95 -21.26 8.03 -3.42
C TYR A 95 -22.61 8.34 -4.06
N TYR A 96 -22.95 7.61 -5.11
CA TYR A 96 -24.24 7.66 -5.79
C TYR A 96 -25.08 6.45 -5.37
N ILE A 97 -26.31 6.70 -4.90
CA ILE A 97 -27.26 5.65 -4.55
C ILE A 97 -28.12 5.33 -5.78
N SER A 98 -28.04 4.08 -6.24
CA SER A 98 -28.99 3.55 -7.22
C SER A 98 -30.02 2.72 -6.49
N ASP A 99 -31.02 3.41 -5.97
CA ASP A 99 -32.14 2.85 -5.21
C ASP A 99 -33.41 3.70 -5.43
N GLY A 100 -34.60 3.09 -5.33
CA GLY A 100 -35.86 3.75 -5.64
C GLY A 100 -36.47 4.55 -4.49
N ASP A 101 -36.15 4.21 -3.24
CA ASP A 101 -36.70 4.86 -2.04
C ASP A 101 -35.62 5.31 -1.03
N GLY A 102 -34.35 5.00 -1.30
CA GLY A 102 -33.20 5.39 -0.49
C GLY A 102 -33.05 4.54 0.78
N LEU A 103 -33.84 3.48 0.93
CA LEU A 103 -33.77 2.54 2.03
C LEU A 103 -33.03 1.27 1.58
N LEU A 104 -32.24 0.71 2.47
CA LEU A 104 -31.44 -0.47 2.17
C LEU A 104 -32.33 -1.70 1.98
N ASP A 105 -32.25 -2.30 0.80
CA ASP A 105 -32.71 -3.64 0.48
C ASP A 105 -31.62 -4.46 -0.26
N GLU A 106 -31.92 -5.70 -0.63
CA GLU A 106 -30.99 -6.59 -1.34
C GLU A 106 -30.62 -6.07 -2.76
N GLN A 107 -31.47 -5.24 -3.36
CA GLN A 107 -31.32 -4.70 -4.70
C GLN A 107 -30.60 -3.34 -4.74
N SER A 108 -30.52 -2.64 -3.61
CA SER A 108 -29.81 -1.37 -3.48
C SER A 108 -28.35 -1.48 -3.94
N LYS A 109 -27.84 -0.41 -4.54
CA LYS A 109 -26.43 -0.31 -4.96
C LYS A 109 -25.86 1.05 -4.64
N VAL A 110 -24.65 1.06 -4.10
CA VAL A 110 -23.89 2.28 -3.80
C VAL A 110 -22.65 2.32 -4.68
N TYR A 111 -22.56 3.33 -5.55
CA TYR A 111 -21.46 3.53 -6.49
C TYR A 111 -20.54 4.65 -6.02
N PHE A 112 -19.22 4.47 -6.10
CA PHE A 112 -18.25 5.48 -5.67
C PHE A 112 -16.95 5.33 -6.45
N TYR A 113 -16.19 6.42 -6.55
CA TYR A 113 -14.89 6.39 -7.20
C TYR A 113 -13.79 6.08 -6.19
N MET A 114 -12.87 5.18 -6.56
CA MET A 114 -11.64 4.93 -5.81
C MET A 114 -10.44 4.99 -6.74
N ASN A 115 -9.33 5.46 -6.20
CA ASN A 115 -8.03 5.31 -6.85
C ASN A 115 -7.52 3.87 -6.75
N GLY A 116 -6.53 3.55 -7.59
CA GLY A 116 -5.77 2.30 -7.49
C GLY A 116 -4.48 2.53 -6.70
N PRO A 117 -3.68 1.47 -6.47
CA PRO A 117 -2.44 1.48 -5.67
C PRO A 117 -1.26 2.14 -6.42
N PHE A 118 -1.55 3.25 -7.08
CA PHE A 118 -0.63 4.02 -7.89
C PHE A 118 -1.25 5.38 -8.22
N GLY A 119 -0.39 6.40 -8.33
CA GLY A 119 -0.76 7.70 -8.83
C GLY A 119 -0.83 7.69 -10.36
N ILE A 120 -1.92 8.23 -10.91
CA ILE A 120 -2.02 8.61 -12.33
C ILE A 120 -2.39 10.07 -12.38
N GLN A 121 -1.57 10.86 -13.04
CA GLN A 121 -1.80 12.28 -13.20
C GLN A 121 -1.54 12.70 -14.63
N TRP A 122 -2.40 13.57 -15.15
CA TRP A 122 -2.21 14.17 -16.46
C TRP A 122 -1.13 15.25 -16.39
N ASP A 123 -0.02 15.04 -17.11
CA ASP A 123 0.99 16.06 -17.33
C ASP A 123 0.57 16.94 -18.52
N ALA A 124 0.08 18.13 -18.22
CA ALA A 124 -0.37 19.08 -19.23
C ALA A 124 0.75 19.61 -20.13
N ALA A 125 2.00 19.65 -19.64
CA ALA A 125 3.14 20.15 -20.40
C ALA A 125 3.59 19.15 -21.46
N ASN A 126 3.59 17.85 -21.10
CA ASN A 126 3.99 16.76 -22.00
C ASN A 126 2.81 16.05 -22.68
N GLN A 127 1.57 16.47 -22.38
CA GLN A 127 0.32 15.93 -22.91
C GLN A 127 0.20 14.41 -22.77
N ARG A 128 0.53 13.88 -21.60
CA ARG A 128 0.52 12.44 -21.33
C ARG A 128 0.20 12.15 -19.87
N TYR A 129 -0.27 10.95 -19.59
CA TYR A 129 -0.35 10.46 -18.22
C TYR A 129 1.02 10.05 -17.70
N GLU A 130 1.32 10.49 -16.49
CA GLU A 130 2.41 9.98 -15.68
C GLU A 130 1.89 8.97 -14.66
N TYR A 131 2.77 8.04 -14.30
CA TYR A 131 2.49 6.93 -13.39
C TYR A 131 3.51 6.94 -12.25
N THR A 132 3.01 6.81 -11.03
CA THR A 132 3.81 6.67 -9.81
C THR A 132 3.33 5.44 -9.05
N ALA A 133 4.20 4.46 -8.87
CA ALA A 133 3.87 3.23 -8.13
C ALA A 133 3.67 3.49 -6.64
N HIS A 134 2.72 2.81 -6.00
CA HIS A 134 2.74 2.70 -4.53
C HIS A 134 3.84 1.71 -4.12
N PRO A 135 4.85 2.13 -3.32
CA PRO A 135 6.00 1.29 -3.03
C PRO A 135 5.67 0.14 -2.05
N TYR A 136 4.69 0.34 -1.17
CA TYR A 136 4.38 -0.61 -0.08
C TYR A 136 3.17 -1.52 -0.32
N SER A 137 2.28 -1.19 -1.27
CA SER A 137 1.02 -1.93 -1.46
C SER A 137 0.71 -2.18 -2.93
N ASN A 138 -0.04 -3.26 -3.20
CA ASN A 138 -0.68 -3.55 -4.49
C ASN A 138 -2.20 -3.36 -4.43
N TYR A 139 -2.70 -2.75 -3.36
CA TYR A 139 -4.12 -2.45 -3.15
C TYR A 139 -4.29 -1.11 -2.41
N GLU A 140 -5.27 -0.33 -2.82
CA GLU A 140 -5.81 0.73 -1.97
C GLU A 140 -6.90 0.17 -1.07
N HIS A 141 -6.97 0.68 0.14
CA HIS A 141 -7.98 0.32 1.12
C HIS A 141 -8.88 1.51 1.41
N PHE A 142 -10.08 1.17 1.87
CA PHE A 142 -11.05 2.12 2.38
C PHE A 142 -11.85 1.45 3.49
N ILE A 143 -12.39 2.26 4.39
CA ILE A 143 -13.22 1.79 5.50
C ILE A 143 -14.64 2.27 5.29
N VAL A 144 -15.59 1.44 5.74
CA VAL A 144 -17.03 1.67 5.58
C VAL A 144 -17.70 1.46 6.91
N GLY A 145 -18.61 2.36 7.27
CA GLY A 145 -19.45 2.26 8.46
C GLY A 145 -20.76 2.99 8.29
N ALA A 146 -21.56 3.02 9.35
CA ALA A 146 -22.79 3.78 9.39
C ALA A 146 -22.77 4.78 10.55
N ALA A 147 -23.23 5.99 10.27
CA ALA A 147 -23.55 6.98 11.27
C ALA A 147 -24.92 6.73 11.90
N SER A 148 -25.16 7.37 13.05
CA SER A 148 -26.47 7.39 13.69
C SER A 148 -27.51 8.21 12.90
N THR A 149 -27.05 9.13 12.06
CA THR A 149 -27.88 10.07 11.29
C THR A 149 -27.36 10.24 9.87
N SER A 150 -28.22 10.77 8.99
CA SER A 150 -27.91 11.09 7.59
C SER A 150 -26.65 11.96 7.45
N GLN A 151 -25.85 11.68 6.43
CA GLN A 151 -24.59 12.35 6.11
C GLN A 151 -24.63 13.02 4.72
N PRO A 152 -23.94 14.15 4.51
CA PRO A 152 -23.96 14.88 3.25
C PRO A 152 -22.95 14.32 2.22
N TYR A 153 -22.85 13.00 2.10
CA TYR A 153 -21.87 12.32 1.24
C TYR A 153 -22.48 11.71 -0.03
N GLU A 154 -23.77 11.93 -0.28
CA GLU A 154 -24.32 11.64 -1.60
C GLU A 154 -23.66 12.55 -2.65
N MET A 155 -23.40 12.02 -3.85
CA MET A 155 -22.82 12.79 -4.95
C MET A 155 -23.80 13.85 -5.43
N ASP A 156 -23.28 15.03 -5.77
CA ASP A 156 -24.06 16.00 -6.53
C ASP A 156 -24.43 15.44 -7.90
N GLU A 157 -25.65 15.78 -8.36
CA GLU A 157 -26.13 15.41 -9.69
C GLU A 157 -26.16 16.61 -10.64
N ARG A 158 -25.83 16.36 -11.91
CA ARG A 158 -25.85 17.38 -12.97
C ARG A 158 -26.57 16.87 -14.22
N SER A 159 -27.30 17.77 -14.90
CA SER A 159 -27.90 17.50 -16.20
C SER A 159 -26.86 17.33 -17.32
N ALA A 160 -27.28 16.68 -18.42
CA ALA A 160 -26.46 16.52 -19.61
C ALA A 160 -26.05 17.85 -20.25
N GLU A 161 -26.93 18.84 -20.23
CA GLU A 161 -26.74 20.14 -20.89
C GLU A 161 -26.29 21.19 -19.88
N LEU A 162 -25.39 22.07 -20.31
CA LEU A 162 -24.91 23.24 -19.57
C LEU A 162 -25.57 24.51 -20.11
N ILE A 163 -25.54 25.58 -19.31
CA ILE A 163 -26.02 26.89 -19.76
C ILE A 163 -25.03 27.45 -20.79
N GLY A 164 -25.41 27.45 -22.05
CA GLY A 164 -24.60 27.92 -23.17
C GLY A 164 -24.79 27.04 -24.40
N GLY A 165 -23.87 27.14 -25.36
CA GLY A 165 -23.84 26.25 -26.52
C GLY A 165 -22.48 25.59 -26.66
N SER A 166 -22.46 24.28 -26.83
CA SER A 166 -21.23 23.55 -27.16
C SER A 166 -20.67 23.97 -28.52
N THR A 167 -19.34 24.12 -28.59
CA THR A 167 -18.61 24.51 -29.81
C THR A 167 -17.63 23.44 -30.29
N ARG A 168 -17.53 22.32 -29.57
CA ARG A 168 -16.59 21.23 -29.84
C ARG A 168 -17.20 19.90 -29.43
N THR A 169 -17.07 18.89 -30.28
CA THR A 169 -17.44 17.52 -29.96
C THR A 169 -16.20 16.66 -29.78
N LEU A 170 -16.10 15.97 -28.65
CA LEU A 170 -15.00 15.06 -28.32
C LEU A 170 -15.46 13.61 -28.48
N ARG A 171 -14.77 12.88 -29.37
CA ARG A 171 -15.05 11.47 -29.70
C ARG A 171 -13.85 10.56 -29.48
N THR A 172 -12.75 11.12 -28.99
CA THR A 172 -11.50 10.45 -28.70
C THR A 172 -10.98 10.92 -27.35
N SER A 173 -10.18 10.10 -26.68
CA SER A 173 -9.60 10.43 -25.39
C SER A 173 -8.28 9.70 -25.19
N ASN A 174 -7.39 10.34 -24.42
CA ASN A 174 -6.10 9.75 -24.08
C ASN A 174 -6.31 8.67 -23.03
N GLN A 175 -5.60 7.56 -23.21
CA GLN A 175 -5.59 6.42 -22.32
C GLN A 175 -4.13 6.11 -21.96
N PHE A 176 -3.98 5.40 -20.85
CA PHE A 176 -2.68 4.92 -20.39
C PHE A 176 -2.74 3.42 -20.12
N TYR A 177 -1.60 2.78 -20.30
CA TYR A 177 -1.33 1.43 -19.83
C TYR A 177 0.01 1.45 -19.10
N HIS A 178 0.12 0.70 -18.01
CA HIS A 178 1.39 0.48 -17.35
C HIS A 178 1.58 -1.01 -17.07
N ARG A 179 2.85 -1.42 -17.03
CA ARG A 179 3.30 -2.70 -16.51
C ARG A 179 4.43 -2.40 -15.54
N ASP A 180 4.16 -2.65 -14.28
CA ASP A 180 5.07 -2.49 -13.14
C ASP A 180 4.74 -3.64 -12.19
N THR A 181 5.58 -4.67 -12.21
CA THR A 181 5.36 -5.87 -11.41
C THR A 181 6.55 -6.09 -10.50
N ALA A 182 6.28 -6.34 -9.22
CA ALA A 182 7.29 -6.71 -8.25
C ALA A 182 7.43 -8.24 -8.25
N ILE A 183 8.46 -8.77 -8.93
CA ILE A 183 8.75 -10.21 -8.97
C ILE A 183 10.12 -10.48 -8.35
N TYR A 184 11.13 -9.64 -8.64
CA TYR A 184 12.51 -9.84 -8.21
C TYR A 184 13.04 -8.62 -7.44
N ASN A 185 13.54 -8.85 -6.23
CA ASN A 185 14.54 -7.99 -5.61
C ASN A 185 15.92 -8.62 -5.87
N LEU A 186 16.82 -7.90 -6.54
CA LEU A 186 18.03 -8.49 -7.12
C LEU A 186 19.15 -8.76 -6.12
N VAL A 187 19.13 -8.11 -4.96
CA VAL A 187 20.21 -8.17 -3.96
C VAL A 187 19.70 -8.61 -2.58
N GLY A 188 18.38 -8.66 -2.38
CA GLY A 188 17.75 -8.96 -1.09
C GLY A 188 17.79 -7.78 -0.12
N THR A 189 17.80 -6.55 -0.64
CA THR A 189 17.87 -5.30 0.14
C THR A 189 17.36 -4.12 -0.69
N GLY A 190 16.93 -3.04 -0.03
CA GLY A 190 16.41 -1.85 -0.68
C GLY A 190 15.03 -2.04 -1.30
N ARG A 191 14.44 -0.92 -1.74
CA ARG A 191 13.03 -0.85 -2.13
C ARG A 191 12.70 -1.29 -3.55
N ARG A 192 13.70 -1.42 -4.44
CA ARG A 192 13.42 -1.65 -5.87
C ARG A 192 13.15 -3.11 -6.15
N TRP A 193 11.98 -3.35 -6.74
CA TRP A 193 11.55 -4.63 -7.26
C TRP A 193 11.38 -4.54 -8.77
N PHE A 194 11.61 -5.65 -9.46
CA PHE A 194 11.58 -5.74 -10.92
C PHE A 194 10.66 -6.85 -11.40
N GLY A 195 10.12 -6.66 -12.60
CA GLY A 195 9.19 -7.56 -13.25
C GLY A 195 9.90 -8.58 -14.14
N GLU A 196 9.45 -8.66 -15.39
CA GLU A 196 9.81 -9.68 -16.35
C GLU A 196 11.33 -9.80 -16.56
N LEU A 197 11.82 -11.04 -16.51
CA LEU A 197 13.20 -11.41 -16.81
C LEU A 197 13.37 -11.70 -18.31
N PHE A 198 14.45 -11.15 -18.87
CA PHE A 198 14.91 -11.35 -20.24
C PHE A 198 16.29 -12.03 -20.19
N ASP A 199 16.31 -13.35 -20.29
CA ASP A 199 17.52 -14.19 -20.23
C ASP A 199 17.61 -15.20 -21.38
N PHE A 200 16.86 -16.30 -21.31
CA PHE A 200 16.61 -17.28 -22.36
C PHE A 200 15.44 -16.81 -23.24
N THR A 201 14.40 -16.24 -22.61
CA THR A 201 13.30 -15.60 -23.32
C THR A 201 13.63 -14.13 -23.49
N THR A 202 14.16 -13.77 -24.66
CA THR A 202 14.64 -12.40 -24.94
C THR A 202 13.56 -11.48 -25.52
N THR A 203 12.36 -11.99 -25.78
CA THR A 203 11.23 -11.21 -26.30
C THR A 203 10.03 -11.34 -25.39
N GLN A 204 9.44 -10.20 -25.02
CA GLN A 204 8.20 -10.12 -24.23
C GLN A 204 7.15 -9.32 -25.02
N VAL A 205 5.89 -9.74 -24.92
CA VAL A 205 4.75 -9.10 -25.58
C VAL A 205 3.77 -8.63 -24.52
N PHE A 206 3.40 -7.35 -24.57
CA PHE A 206 2.46 -6.72 -23.65
C PHE A 206 1.22 -6.28 -24.43
N ASP A 207 0.10 -6.96 -24.21
CA ASP A 207 -1.19 -6.61 -24.81
C ASP A 207 -1.81 -5.40 -24.10
N LEU A 208 -2.33 -4.45 -24.89
CA LEU A 208 -3.03 -3.29 -24.37
C LEU A 208 -4.50 -3.63 -24.09
N PRO A 209 -5.08 -3.11 -22.99
CA PRO A 209 -6.47 -3.41 -22.62
C PRO A 209 -7.49 -2.71 -23.55
N LEU A 210 -7.05 -1.71 -24.31
CA LEU A 210 -7.88 -0.95 -25.25
C LEU A 210 -7.23 -0.91 -26.63
N THR A 211 -8.04 -0.77 -27.66
CA THR A 211 -7.58 -0.64 -29.04
C THR A 211 -7.20 0.82 -29.33
N PRO A 212 -5.93 1.10 -29.68
CA PRO A 212 -5.53 2.45 -30.08
C PRO A 212 -6.21 2.89 -31.37
N LEU A 213 -6.39 4.19 -31.52
CA LEU A 213 -6.93 4.78 -32.74
C LEU A 213 -5.94 4.58 -33.89
N ASN A 214 -6.42 4.01 -35.00
CA ASN A 214 -5.60 3.77 -36.20
C ASN A 214 -4.89 5.05 -36.66
N THR A 215 -3.68 4.91 -37.19
CA THR A 215 -2.80 5.99 -37.71
C THR A 215 -2.28 6.98 -36.67
N MET A 216 -2.71 6.90 -35.40
CA MET A 216 -2.12 7.65 -34.31
C MET A 216 -0.86 6.95 -33.80
N ALA A 217 0.05 7.74 -33.24
CA ALA A 217 1.23 7.21 -32.59
C ALA A 217 0.95 6.92 -31.11
N MET A 218 1.74 6.05 -30.52
CA MET A 218 1.72 5.71 -29.10
C MET A 218 3.07 6.08 -28.49
N ASP A 219 3.05 6.72 -27.33
CA ASP A 219 4.26 7.05 -26.60
C ASP A 219 4.58 5.95 -25.60
N VAL A 220 5.79 5.41 -25.69
CA VAL A 220 6.27 4.29 -24.89
C VAL A 220 7.46 4.77 -24.07
N ASP A 221 7.36 4.63 -22.75
CA ASP A 221 8.43 4.93 -21.79
C ASP A 221 8.76 3.68 -20.98
N ILE A 222 10.02 3.27 -21.02
CA ILE A 222 10.51 2.03 -20.41
C ILE A 222 11.63 2.39 -19.45
N SER A 223 11.68 1.71 -18.31
CA SER A 223 12.92 1.58 -17.55
C SER A 223 13.20 0.12 -17.28
N ALA A 224 14.48 -0.23 -17.29
CA ALA A 224 14.94 -1.59 -17.07
C ALA A 224 16.35 -1.56 -16.48
N VAL A 225 16.72 -2.66 -15.84
CA VAL A 225 18.07 -2.90 -15.33
C VAL A 225 18.67 -4.10 -16.01
N ALA A 226 19.96 -4.06 -16.34
CA ALA A 226 20.66 -5.18 -16.95
C ALA A 226 21.98 -5.48 -16.25
N ARG A 227 22.34 -6.76 -16.23
CA ARG A 227 23.65 -7.27 -15.82
C ARG A 227 24.33 -7.89 -17.02
N SER A 228 25.49 -7.37 -17.37
CA SER A 228 26.30 -7.82 -18.50
C SER A 228 27.77 -7.53 -18.23
N SER A 229 28.66 -8.38 -18.72
CA SER A 229 30.10 -8.14 -18.78
C SER A 229 30.52 -7.37 -20.05
N SER A 230 29.59 -7.18 -20.99
CA SER A 230 29.75 -6.48 -22.26
C SER A 230 28.93 -5.17 -22.30
N SER A 231 29.48 -4.13 -22.91
CA SER A 231 28.82 -2.82 -23.08
C SER A 231 27.94 -2.71 -24.34
N SER A 232 27.68 -3.83 -25.04
CA SER A 232 26.90 -3.83 -26.29
C SER A 232 25.55 -4.56 -26.21
N THR A 233 25.13 -5.03 -25.03
CA THR A 233 23.75 -5.54 -24.87
C THR A 233 22.74 -4.39 -24.97
N SER A 234 21.56 -4.63 -25.54
CA SER A 234 20.57 -3.57 -25.78
C SER A 234 19.12 -4.03 -25.67
N LEU A 235 18.23 -3.13 -25.23
CA LEU A 235 16.78 -3.33 -25.24
C LEU A 235 16.17 -2.51 -26.39
N SER A 236 15.28 -3.12 -27.16
CA SER A 236 14.61 -2.47 -28.29
C SER A 236 13.08 -2.62 -28.20
N VAL A 237 12.38 -1.59 -28.68
CA VAL A 237 10.92 -1.62 -28.90
C VAL A 237 10.66 -1.89 -30.37
N GLN A 238 9.81 -2.86 -30.68
CA GLN A 238 9.44 -3.13 -32.07
C GLN A 238 8.82 -1.88 -32.73
N ASN A 239 9.34 -1.51 -33.91
CA ASN A 239 8.97 -0.29 -34.65
C ASN A 239 9.27 1.03 -33.91
N GLY A 240 10.12 0.99 -32.88
CA GLY A 240 10.59 2.16 -32.13
C GLY A 240 12.11 2.20 -32.02
N SER A 241 12.59 2.83 -30.95
CA SER A 241 14.01 2.99 -30.64
C SER A 241 14.59 1.84 -29.81
N SER A 242 15.90 1.88 -29.57
CA SER A 242 16.63 0.97 -28.67
C SER A 242 17.56 1.74 -27.72
N VAL A 243 17.94 1.11 -26.59
CA VAL A 243 18.93 1.62 -25.63
C VAL A 243 19.96 0.55 -25.29
N SER A 244 21.23 0.93 -25.18
CA SER A 244 22.33 0.03 -24.82
C SER A 244 22.72 0.15 -23.35
N PHE A 245 23.15 -0.97 -22.76
CA PHE A 245 23.62 -1.06 -21.38
C PHE A 245 25.15 -1.15 -21.32
N GLN A 246 25.74 -0.50 -20.32
CA GLN A 246 27.17 -0.61 -20.05
C GLN A 246 27.47 -1.92 -19.30
N ALA A 247 28.74 -2.34 -19.35
CA ALA A 247 29.20 -3.48 -18.55
C ALA A 247 29.17 -3.16 -17.05
N VAL A 248 28.82 -4.15 -16.24
CA VAL A 248 28.84 -4.09 -14.77
C VAL A 248 30.25 -4.42 -14.26
N ALA A 249 30.73 -3.65 -13.28
CA ALA A 249 32.03 -3.89 -12.65
C ALA A 249 31.99 -5.06 -11.65
N THR A 250 33.12 -5.72 -11.42
CA THR A 250 33.22 -6.95 -10.61
C THR A 250 33.66 -6.74 -9.16
N SER A 251 33.65 -5.50 -8.63
CA SER A 251 34.08 -5.23 -7.25
C SER A 251 32.95 -5.46 -6.24
N SER A 252 33.30 -5.75 -4.98
CA SER A 252 32.33 -6.00 -3.90
C SER A 252 31.46 -4.78 -3.54
N VAL A 253 31.90 -3.57 -3.90
CA VAL A 253 31.15 -2.32 -3.67
C VAL A 253 30.38 -1.86 -4.91
N SER A 254 30.53 -2.56 -6.05
CA SER A 254 29.86 -2.22 -7.30
C SER A 254 28.37 -2.55 -7.27
N ASN A 255 27.58 -1.79 -8.02
CA ASN A 255 26.18 -2.13 -8.27
C ASN A 255 26.07 -3.48 -9.01
N TYR A 256 25.05 -4.25 -8.65
CA TYR A 256 24.73 -5.55 -9.24
C TYR A 256 24.26 -5.43 -10.71
N VAL A 257 23.63 -4.32 -11.07
CA VAL A 257 23.05 -4.01 -12.38
C VAL A 257 23.27 -2.55 -12.78
N ILE A 258 23.09 -2.25 -14.08
CA ILE A 258 23.00 -0.89 -14.63
C ILE A 258 21.56 -0.60 -15.06
N GLU A 259 21.03 0.55 -14.62
CA GLU A 259 19.70 1.04 -15.01
C GLU A 259 19.76 1.89 -16.29
N ARG A 260 18.77 1.74 -17.17
CA ARG A 260 18.54 2.60 -18.34
C ARG A 260 17.06 2.85 -18.56
N GLY A 261 16.76 4.07 -19.00
CA GLY A 261 15.45 4.45 -19.52
C GLY A 261 15.46 4.51 -21.06
N LEU A 262 14.31 4.29 -21.67
CA LEU A 262 14.07 4.46 -23.11
C LEU A 262 12.69 5.07 -23.32
N THR A 263 12.64 6.25 -23.93
CA THR A 263 11.40 6.85 -24.42
C THR A 263 11.40 6.82 -25.94
N THR A 264 10.29 6.38 -26.54
CA THR A 264 10.13 6.29 -27.99
C THR A 264 8.66 6.39 -28.37
N THR A 265 8.40 6.63 -29.65
CA THR A 265 7.04 6.69 -30.21
C THR A 265 6.92 5.59 -31.26
N ILE A 266 5.84 4.81 -31.21
CA ILE A 266 5.56 3.72 -32.16
C ILE A 266 4.21 3.91 -32.85
N PRO A 267 3.98 3.33 -34.04
CA PRO A 267 2.66 3.32 -34.66
C PRO A 267 1.62 2.59 -33.79
N ALA A 268 0.34 2.98 -33.91
CA ALA A 268 -0.78 2.31 -33.25
C ALA A 268 -0.74 0.78 -33.41
N SER A 269 -0.75 0.08 -32.27
CA SER A 269 -0.70 -1.37 -32.15
C SER A 269 -1.42 -1.79 -30.87
N ASN A 270 -2.18 -2.87 -30.89
CA ASN A 270 -2.81 -3.41 -29.68
C ASN A 270 -1.83 -4.09 -28.71
N LYS A 271 -0.51 -4.00 -28.99
CA LYS A 271 0.55 -4.57 -28.18
C LYS A 271 1.85 -3.79 -28.30
N VAL A 272 2.69 -3.88 -27.27
CA VAL A 272 4.09 -3.45 -27.27
C VAL A 272 4.98 -4.67 -27.18
N ILE A 273 5.96 -4.79 -28.09
CA ILE A 273 6.91 -5.92 -28.11
C ILE A 273 8.30 -5.40 -27.77
N LEU A 274 8.89 -5.95 -26.71
CA LEU A 274 10.24 -5.64 -26.25
C LEU A 274 11.18 -6.79 -26.61
N THR A 275 12.37 -6.48 -27.12
CA THR A 275 13.41 -7.49 -27.43
C THR A 275 14.76 -7.07 -26.85
N TYR A 276 15.37 -7.95 -26.06
CA TYR A 276 16.70 -7.79 -25.48
C TYR A 276 17.76 -8.51 -26.32
N ASP A 277 18.64 -7.76 -26.97
CA ASP A 277 19.81 -8.29 -27.67
C ASP A 277 20.98 -8.46 -26.68
N LYS A 278 21.34 -9.72 -26.45
CA LYS A 278 22.47 -10.16 -25.64
C LYS A 278 23.47 -11.01 -26.42
N SER A 279 23.49 -10.88 -27.74
CA SER A 279 24.39 -11.64 -28.63
C SER A 279 25.89 -11.46 -28.30
N SER A 280 26.24 -10.38 -27.62
CA SER A 280 27.61 -10.09 -27.15
C SER A 280 27.95 -10.64 -25.77
N ASP A 281 26.96 -11.13 -25.00
CA ASP A 281 27.15 -11.79 -23.71
C ASP A 281 25.99 -12.75 -23.43
N ASN A 282 26.21 -14.04 -23.70
CA ASN A 282 25.20 -15.08 -23.49
C ASN A 282 24.78 -15.24 -22.01
N SER A 283 25.57 -14.75 -21.06
CA SER A 283 25.25 -14.79 -19.63
C SER A 283 24.49 -13.56 -19.14
N ALA A 284 24.33 -12.53 -19.98
CA ALA A 284 23.66 -11.30 -19.59
C ALA A 284 22.16 -11.52 -19.33
N ALA A 285 21.61 -10.71 -18.44
CA ALA A 285 20.20 -10.72 -18.09
C ALA A 285 19.68 -9.28 -17.95
N LEU A 286 18.41 -9.08 -18.29
CA LEU A 286 17.70 -7.83 -18.09
C LEU A 286 16.41 -8.09 -17.32
N TRP A 287 16.06 -7.17 -16.41
CA TRP A 287 14.78 -7.16 -15.71
C TRP A 287 14.05 -5.86 -16.03
N LEU A 288 12.77 -5.98 -16.40
CA LEU A 288 11.91 -4.82 -16.62
C LEU A 288 11.60 -4.16 -15.28
N ASP A 289 11.79 -2.85 -15.19
CA ASP A 289 11.32 -2.06 -14.04
C ASP A 289 9.90 -1.58 -14.32
N LYS A 290 9.72 -0.84 -15.41
CA LYS A 290 8.42 -0.31 -15.81
C LYS A 290 8.30 -0.18 -17.31
N LEU A 291 7.08 -0.37 -17.80
CA LEU A 291 6.63 0.00 -19.13
C LEU A 291 5.38 0.87 -18.98
N LYS A 292 5.42 2.10 -19.51
CA LYS A 292 4.28 3.02 -19.60
C LYS A 292 3.97 3.25 -21.08
N VAL A 293 2.68 3.27 -21.41
CA VAL A 293 2.19 3.47 -22.76
C VAL A 293 1.07 4.50 -22.72
N ASN A 294 1.25 5.63 -23.39
CA ASN A 294 0.22 6.65 -23.59
C ASN A 294 -0.27 6.57 -25.04
N TYR A 295 -1.59 6.53 -25.22
CA TYR A 295 -2.17 6.33 -26.54
C TYR A 295 -3.59 6.87 -26.62
N LEU A 296 -4.00 7.26 -27.82
CA LEU A 296 -5.34 7.78 -28.08
C LEU A 296 -6.28 6.63 -28.46
N THR A 297 -7.51 6.64 -27.93
CA THR A 297 -8.58 5.73 -28.36
C THR A 297 -9.81 6.52 -28.81
N ASP A 298 -10.74 5.86 -29.50
CA ASP A 298 -12.12 6.38 -29.61
C ASP A 298 -12.79 6.47 -28.23
N ASN A 299 -14.02 6.97 -28.17
CA ASN A 299 -14.86 6.99 -26.98
C ASN A 299 -15.91 5.86 -26.98
N GLU A 300 -15.56 4.68 -27.52
CA GLU A 300 -16.38 3.49 -27.38
C GLU A 300 -16.06 2.76 -26.07
N ILE A 301 -17.11 2.41 -25.31
CA ILE A 301 -17.02 1.70 -24.04
C ILE A 301 -17.56 0.29 -24.26
N PHE A 302 -16.70 -0.68 -23.98
CA PHE A 302 -17.07 -2.09 -23.94
C PHE A 302 -17.02 -2.60 -22.50
N PRO A 303 -17.85 -3.59 -22.15
CA PRO A 303 -17.72 -4.29 -20.86
C PRO A 303 -16.30 -4.80 -20.66
N ASN A 304 -15.62 -4.28 -19.64
CA ASN A 304 -14.26 -4.67 -19.28
C ASN A 304 -14.15 -4.77 -17.75
N SER A 305 -13.74 -5.94 -17.25
CA SER A 305 -13.66 -6.22 -15.81
C SER A 305 -12.34 -5.78 -15.18
N ILE A 306 -11.37 -5.28 -15.96
CA ILE A 306 -10.03 -4.89 -15.49
C ILE A 306 -9.73 -3.40 -15.69
N TYR A 307 -10.43 -2.71 -16.58
CA TYR A 307 -10.14 -1.33 -16.97
C TYR A 307 -11.41 -0.52 -17.23
N GLN A 308 -11.44 0.73 -16.74
CA GLN A 308 -12.47 1.72 -17.07
C GLN A 308 -11.82 2.93 -17.76
N LYS A 309 -12.42 3.40 -18.86
CA LYS A 309 -11.86 4.49 -19.66
C LYS A 309 -11.95 5.82 -18.93
N ARG A 310 -10.94 6.66 -19.17
CA ARG A 310 -10.94 8.07 -18.77
C ARG A 310 -11.19 8.96 -19.98
N PHE A 311 -11.92 10.04 -19.77
CA PHE A 311 -12.25 11.02 -20.79
C PHE A 311 -11.79 12.38 -20.30
N GLN A 312 -11.14 13.16 -21.17
CA GLN A 312 -10.57 14.45 -20.79
C GLN A 312 -11.23 15.57 -21.57
N ASN A 313 -11.50 16.69 -20.90
CA ASN A 313 -11.83 17.95 -21.53
C ASN A 313 -10.77 19.00 -21.18
N TYR A 314 -10.14 19.57 -22.20
CA TYR A 314 -9.05 20.53 -22.02
C TYR A 314 -9.57 21.96 -22.02
N PRO A 315 -9.01 22.85 -21.16
CA PRO A 315 -9.45 24.22 -21.06
C PRO A 315 -9.18 25.01 -22.35
N ARG A 316 -10.10 25.92 -22.71
CA ARG A 316 -9.90 26.93 -23.77
C ARG A 316 -10.30 28.32 -23.29
N HIS A 317 -11.50 28.44 -22.73
CA HIS A 317 -12.05 29.69 -22.17
C HIS A 317 -13.12 29.35 -21.13
N GLN A 318 -13.31 30.23 -20.14
CA GLN A 318 -14.23 30.00 -19.01
C GLN A 318 -15.68 29.71 -19.45
N ASP A 319 -16.17 30.39 -20.49
CA ASP A 319 -17.53 30.19 -21.03
C ASP A 319 -17.63 29.16 -22.16
N SER A 320 -16.53 28.47 -22.49
CA SER A 320 -16.55 27.44 -23.54
C SER A 320 -17.06 26.12 -23.02
N ILE A 321 -17.83 25.44 -23.88
CA ILE A 321 -18.44 24.14 -23.60
C ILE A 321 -18.05 23.17 -24.72
N SER A 322 -17.73 21.94 -24.32
CA SER A 322 -17.57 20.78 -25.20
C SER A 322 -18.66 19.76 -24.95
N THR A 323 -19.11 19.08 -25.99
CA THR A 323 -19.91 17.85 -25.90
C THR A 323 -18.99 16.66 -25.95
N ILE A 324 -19.01 15.80 -24.93
CA ILE A 324 -18.39 14.48 -25.00
C ILE A 324 -19.44 13.51 -25.52
N GLU A 325 -19.08 12.76 -26.56
CA GLU A 325 -19.91 11.68 -27.08
C GLU A 325 -19.24 10.34 -26.83
N LEU A 326 -19.98 9.48 -26.14
CA LEU A 326 -19.62 8.10 -25.83
C LEU A 326 -20.50 7.15 -26.64
N LYS A 327 -19.96 5.97 -26.95
CA LYS A 327 -20.73 4.86 -27.52
C LYS A 327 -20.74 3.70 -26.52
N GLY A 328 -21.93 3.30 -26.08
CA GLY A 328 -22.15 2.24 -25.11
C GLY A 328 -23.60 2.20 -24.62
N SER A 329 -23.94 1.19 -23.83
CA SER A 329 -25.29 0.98 -23.29
C SER A 329 -25.27 0.98 -21.76
N ASN A 330 -26.33 1.52 -21.13
CA ASN A 330 -26.51 1.55 -19.68
C ASN A 330 -25.31 2.13 -18.92
N LEU A 331 -24.75 3.23 -19.44
CA LEU A 331 -23.58 3.88 -18.88
C LEU A 331 -23.97 4.79 -17.71
N LEU A 332 -23.32 4.60 -16.58
CA LEU A 332 -23.19 5.62 -15.54
C LEU A 332 -22.01 6.53 -15.90
N VAL A 333 -22.18 7.84 -15.77
CA VAL A 333 -21.18 8.84 -16.15
C VAL A 333 -20.86 9.71 -14.94
N PHE A 334 -19.57 9.87 -14.64
CA PHE A 334 -19.10 10.64 -13.50
C PHE A 334 -18.02 11.63 -13.93
N ASP A 335 -18.12 12.87 -13.44
CA ASP A 335 -17.00 13.81 -13.41
C ASP A 335 -16.13 13.45 -12.20
N ILE A 336 -14.89 13.05 -12.46
CA ILE A 336 -13.90 12.65 -11.44
C ILE A 336 -12.76 13.66 -11.34
N THR A 337 -12.98 14.90 -11.76
CA THR A 337 -11.98 15.96 -11.65
C THR A 337 -11.56 16.18 -10.20
N ASN A 338 -12.49 16.05 -9.26
CA ASN A 338 -12.21 15.86 -7.83
C ASN A 338 -12.54 14.42 -7.44
N ASN A 339 -11.50 13.60 -7.20
CA ASN A 339 -11.66 12.19 -6.88
C ASN A 339 -12.40 11.92 -5.56
N ALA A 340 -12.36 12.84 -4.60
CA ALA A 340 -13.06 12.70 -3.31
C ALA A 340 -14.56 13.03 -3.43
N GLN A 341 -14.89 13.93 -4.35
CA GLN A 341 -16.24 14.47 -4.56
C GLN A 341 -16.61 14.41 -6.05
N PRO A 342 -16.72 13.20 -6.63
CA PRO A 342 -17.19 13.05 -7.99
C PRO A 342 -18.64 13.53 -8.14
N ILE A 343 -18.99 13.96 -9.35
CA ILE A 343 -20.35 14.44 -9.68
C ILE A 343 -20.98 13.43 -10.63
N PHE A 344 -22.20 12.97 -10.31
CA PHE A 344 -22.98 12.14 -11.21
C PHE A 344 -23.58 12.99 -12.33
N ILE A 345 -23.38 12.56 -13.58
CA ILE A 345 -23.95 13.24 -14.75
C ILE A 345 -25.09 12.39 -15.26
N ASN A 346 -26.27 13.00 -15.39
CA ASN A 346 -27.44 12.43 -16.08
C ASN A 346 -27.30 12.70 -17.58
N PRO A 347 -26.79 11.77 -18.41
CA PRO A 347 -26.45 12.07 -19.79
C PRO A 347 -27.67 11.96 -20.72
N ASN A 348 -27.58 12.59 -21.89
CA ASN A 348 -28.53 12.34 -22.97
C ASN A 348 -28.24 10.97 -23.60
N VAL A 349 -29.24 10.09 -23.65
CA VAL A 349 -29.11 8.73 -24.19
C VAL A 349 -30.02 8.55 -25.42
N SER A 350 -29.44 8.15 -26.54
CA SER A 350 -30.15 7.84 -27.78
C SER A 350 -29.59 6.55 -28.39
N GLY A 351 -30.28 5.43 -28.17
CA GLY A 351 -29.77 4.10 -28.51
C GLY A 351 -28.48 3.80 -27.74
N ASN A 352 -27.39 3.56 -28.48
CA ASN A 352 -26.06 3.33 -27.90
C ASN A 352 -25.19 4.61 -27.87
N SER A 353 -25.77 5.78 -28.16
CA SER A 353 -25.06 7.05 -28.08
C SER A 353 -25.41 7.72 -26.75
N VAL A 354 -24.38 8.06 -25.99
CA VAL A 354 -24.47 8.78 -24.72
C VAL A 354 -23.71 10.08 -24.88
N SER A 355 -24.33 11.21 -24.57
CA SER A 355 -23.71 12.52 -24.73
C SER A 355 -24.00 13.44 -23.56
N PHE A 356 -23.03 14.27 -23.21
CA PHE A 356 -23.16 15.29 -22.17
C PHE A 356 -22.16 16.41 -22.41
N GLU A 357 -22.46 17.58 -21.89
CA GLU A 357 -21.66 18.79 -22.02
C GLU A 357 -20.75 18.96 -20.80
N VAL A 358 -19.55 19.51 -21.04
CA VAL A 358 -18.53 19.74 -20.01
C VAL A 358 -17.93 21.13 -20.24
N GLY A 359 -17.79 21.89 -19.15
CA GLY A 359 -17.16 23.21 -19.17
C GLY A 359 -15.66 23.13 -19.46
N GLU A 360 -15.11 24.23 -19.98
CA GLU A 360 -13.69 24.36 -20.34
C GLU A 360 -12.98 25.45 -19.53
N ASP A 361 -13.50 25.72 -18.34
CA ASP A 361 -12.95 26.59 -17.28
C ASP A 361 -11.67 26.02 -16.65
N GLY A 362 -11.47 24.71 -16.76
CA GLY A 362 -10.30 23.99 -16.29
C GLY A 362 -10.14 22.65 -17.00
N PHE A 363 -9.07 21.92 -16.67
CA PHE A 363 -8.97 20.51 -17.06
C PHE A 363 -10.05 19.71 -16.33
N LYS A 364 -10.85 18.96 -17.08
CA LYS A 364 -11.84 18.03 -16.52
C LYS A 364 -11.47 16.61 -16.90
N GLU A 365 -11.62 15.70 -15.94
CA GLU A 365 -11.46 14.27 -16.14
C GLU A 365 -12.74 13.55 -15.74
N LEU A 366 -13.18 12.64 -16.59
CA LEU A 366 -14.44 11.92 -16.43
C LEU A 366 -14.22 10.43 -16.64
N THR A 367 -15.12 9.63 -16.09
CA THR A 367 -15.18 8.20 -16.37
C THR A 367 -16.62 7.76 -16.59
N ALA A 368 -16.79 6.65 -17.28
CA ALA A 368 -18.08 6.04 -17.47
C ALA A 368 -17.96 4.53 -17.47
N THR A 369 -18.94 3.87 -16.86
CA THR A 369 -18.97 2.41 -16.73
C THR A 369 -20.39 1.89 -16.96
N PRO A 370 -20.57 0.75 -17.63
CA PRO A 370 -21.85 0.06 -17.61
C PRO A 370 -22.28 -0.28 -16.17
N LEU A 371 -23.59 -0.18 -15.89
CA LEU A 371 -24.19 -0.38 -14.56
C LEU A 371 -23.72 -1.67 -13.84
N ASP A 372 -23.52 -2.74 -14.60
CA ASP A 372 -23.15 -4.09 -14.15
C ASP A 372 -21.64 -4.38 -14.21
N MET A 373 -20.83 -3.41 -14.63
CA MET A 373 -19.38 -3.53 -14.80
C MET A 373 -18.57 -2.63 -13.85
N ALA A 374 -19.22 -1.97 -12.89
CA ALA A 374 -18.53 -1.35 -11.76
C ALA A 374 -17.69 -2.38 -11.00
N PHE A 375 -16.52 -1.97 -10.52
CA PHE A 375 -15.61 -2.87 -9.83
C PHE A 375 -16.14 -3.27 -8.46
N LYS A 376 -15.99 -4.54 -8.11
CA LYS A 376 -16.36 -5.04 -6.79
C LYS A 376 -15.13 -5.01 -5.87
N PRO A 377 -15.15 -4.27 -4.77
CA PRO A 377 -14.08 -4.28 -3.79
C PRO A 377 -14.02 -5.63 -3.06
N ILE A 378 -12.89 -5.90 -2.41
CA ILE A 378 -12.63 -7.15 -1.68
C ILE A 378 -12.69 -6.85 -0.18
N TYR A 379 -13.54 -7.56 0.57
CA TYR A 379 -13.56 -7.49 2.03
C TYR A 379 -12.22 -7.92 2.63
N VAL A 380 -11.77 -7.20 3.66
CA VAL A 380 -10.52 -7.47 4.38
C VAL A 380 -10.80 -7.92 5.81
N ARG A 381 -11.40 -7.05 6.62
CA ARG A 381 -11.66 -7.27 8.05
C ARG A 381 -12.76 -6.35 8.56
N THR A 382 -13.29 -6.68 9.73
CA THR A 382 -14.01 -5.75 10.60
C THR A 382 -13.07 -5.37 11.73
N GLY A 383 -13.01 -4.08 12.07
CA GLY A 383 -12.09 -3.57 13.08
C GLY A 383 -12.72 -2.49 13.94
N LYS A 384 -11.94 -2.01 14.91
CA LYS A 384 -12.29 -0.89 15.78
C LYS A 384 -11.13 0.10 15.81
N LEU A 385 -11.39 1.37 15.54
CA LEU A 385 -10.41 2.43 15.62
C LEU A 385 -10.10 2.74 17.08
N THR A 386 -8.82 2.99 17.36
CA THR A 386 -8.37 3.64 18.59
C THR A 386 -8.04 5.09 18.23
N PHE A 387 -8.80 6.05 18.75
CA PHE A 387 -8.56 7.47 18.46
C PHE A 387 -7.40 8.02 19.30
N LEU A 388 -6.71 9.04 18.78
CA LEU A 388 -5.53 9.63 19.46
C LEU A 388 -5.83 10.16 20.87
N ASP A 389 -7.05 10.65 21.11
CA ASP A 389 -7.44 11.18 22.42
C ASP A 389 -7.47 10.09 23.51
N GLU A 390 -7.70 8.83 23.12
CA GLU A 390 -7.66 7.67 24.03
C GLU A 390 -6.22 7.32 24.47
N LEU A 391 -5.22 7.89 23.81
CA LEU A 391 -3.79 7.66 24.07
C LEU A 391 -3.13 8.81 24.85
N THR A 392 -3.94 9.75 25.36
CA THR A 392 -3.45 10.88 26.14
C THR A 392 -2.62 10.40 27.34
N GLY A 393 -1.38 10.89 27.42
CA GLY A 393 -0.46 10.61 28.52
C GLY A 393 0.37 9.33 28.36
N VAL A 394 0.17 8.55 27.30
CA VAL A 394 1.04 7.41 26.95
C VAL A 394 2.44 7.94 26.61
N ASN A 395 3.48 7.41 27.26
CA ASN A 395 4.87 7.76 26.96
C ASN A 395 5.69 6.62 26.34
N ALA A 396 5.13 5.41 26.29
CA ALA A 396 5.69 4.28 25.55
C ALA A 396 4.62 3.60 24.70
N LEU A 397 4.90 3.43 23.40
CA LEU A 397 4.00 2.76 22.48
C LEU A 397 4.61 1.45 22.01
N ILE A 398 3.82 0.38 22.01
CA ILE A 398 4.16 -0.90 21.38
C ILE A 398 3.25 -1.07 20.17
N ILE A 399 3.83 -1.19 18.97
CA ILE A 399 3.08 -1.47 17.74
C ILE A 399 3.31 -2.93 17.38
N ALA A 400 2.23 -3.69 17.23
CA ALA A 400 2.24 -5.11 16.88
C ALA A 400 1.19 -5.40 15.80
N PRO A 401 1.33 -6.42 14.95
CA PRO A 401 0.20 -6.89 14.14
C PRO A 401 -0.89 -7.48 15.04
N ASP A 402 -2.14 -7.50 14.55
CA ASP A 402 -3.30 -8.12 15.23
C ASP A 402 -2.98 -9.54 15.73
N SER A 403 -2.20 -10.30 14.96
CA SER A 403 -1.80 -11.68 15.27
C SER A 403 -0.88 -11.83 16.48
N LEU A 404 -0.18 -10.77 16.89
CA LEU A 404 0.75 -10.75 18.03
C LEU A 404 0.31 -9.80 19.15
N LEU A 405 -0.81 -9.10 18.98
CA LEU A 405 -1.26 -8.03 19.87
C LEU A 405 -1.42 -8.49 21.32
N VAL A 406 -1.85 -9.73 21.56
CA VAL A 406 -2.02 -10.30 22.91
C VAL A 406 -0.71 -10.28 23.71
N GLU A 407 0.41 -10.67 23.10
CA GLU A 407 1.72 -10.66 23.79
C GLU A 407 2.31 -9.25 23.87
N ALA A 408 2.01 -8.39 22.90
CA ALA A 408 2.36 -6.97 22.97
C ALA A 408 1.64 -6.25 24.13
N GLN A 409 0.35 -6.54 24.34
CA GLN A 409 -0.43 -6.03 25.47
C GLN A 409 0.15 -6.53 26.80
N ARG A 410 0.50 -7.82 26.89
CA ARG A 410 1.19 -8.37 28.06
C ARG A 410 2.52 -7.66 28.33
N LEU A 411 3.30 -7.34 27.29
CA LEU A 411 4.53 -6.55 27.44
C LEU A 411 4.24 -5.13 27.96
N ALA A 412 3.20 -4.48 27.47
CA ALA A 412 2.78 -3.16 27.96
C ALA A 412 2.41 -3.22 29.45
N GLU A 413 1.66 -4.23 29.89
CA GLU A 413 1.32 -4.45 31.30
C GLU A 413 2.58 -4.61 32.16
N ILE A 414 3.56 -5.40 31.71
CA ILE A 414 4.84 -5.57 32.42
C ILE A 414 5.57 -4.22 32.54
N GLN A 415 5.64 -3.43 31.47
CA GLN A 415 6.26 -2.10 31.48
C GLN A 415 5.57 -1.13 32.46
N GLN A 416 4.24 -1.21 32.58
CA GLN A 416 3.48 -0.44 33.57
C GLN A 416 3.86 -0.79 35.00
N THR A 417 4.13 -2.07 35.30
CA THR A 417 4.54 -2.49 36.66
C THR A 417 5.87 -1.87 37.13
N VAL A 418 6.72 -1.44 36.18
CA VAL A 418 8.02 -0.82 36.46
C VAL A 418 8.03 0.69 36.24
N GLY A 419 6.86 1.30 36.04
CA GLY A 419 6.67 2.76 36.03
C GLY A 419 6.63 3.42 34.66
N THR A 420 6.51 2.66 33.57
CA THR A 420 6.37 3.19 32.20
C THR A 420 4.89 3.18 31.78
N ASN A 421 4.33 4.33 31.35
CA ASN A 421 2.95 4.37 30.86
C ASN A 421 2.88 3.84 29.42
N SER A 422 2.84 2.51 29.32
CA SER A 422 2.91 1.79 28.06
C SER A 422 1.54 1.40 27.54
N ARG A 423 1.36 1.48 26.22
CA ARG A 423 0.16 1.00 25.52
C ARG A 423 0.55 0.20 24.28
N ALA A 424 -0.13 -0.91 24.03
CA ALA A 424 0.01 -1.67 22.80
C ALA A 424 -1.15 -1.38 21.84
N LEU A 425 -0.84 -1.18 20.56
CA LEU A 425 -1.81 -0.98 19.48
C LEU A 425 -1.51 -1.90 18.30
N ALA A 426 -2.58 -2.27 17.59
CA ALA A 426 -2.47 -3.00 16.34
C ALA A 426 -1.98 -2.09 15.20
N LEU A 427 -1.05 -2.58 14.39
CA LEU A 427 -0.60 -1.88 13.18
C LEU A 427 -1.77 -1.65 12.22
N GLU A 428 -2.67 -2.62 12.11
CA GLU A 428 -3.83 -2.58 11.22
C GLU A 428 -4.86 -1.52 11.67
N GLU A 429 -4.92 -1.18 12.97
CA GLU A 429 -5.72 -0.04 13.46
C GLU A 429 -5.07 1.29 13.12
N ILE A 430 -3.75 1.40 13.24
CA ILE A 430 -3.00 2.60 12.86
C ILE A 430 -3.19 2.90 11.37
N TYR A 431 -3.07 1.89 10.51
CA TYR A 431 -3.34 2.08 9.08
C TYR A 431 -4.80 2.46 8.81
N ALA A 432 -5.77 1.81 9.45
CA ALA A 432 -7.18 2.16 9.27
C ALA A 432 -7.46 3.63 9.65
N LEU A 433 -6.87 4.10 10.75
CA LEU A 433 -7.02 5.48 11.21
C LEU A 433 -6.36 6.49 10.26
N VAL A 434 -5.13 6.21 9.80
CA VAL A 434 -4.29 7.20 9.08
C VAL A 434 -4.53 7.23 7.58
N ASN A 435 -4.79 6.08 6.97
CA ASN A 435 -4.94 5.96 5.51
C ASN A 435 -5.88 4.82 5.09
N ALA A 436 -6.92 4.59 5.90
CA ALA A 436 -7.97 3.61 5.70
C ALA A 436 -7.48 2.16 5.48
N GLY A 437 -6.24 1.87 5.87
CA GLY A 437 -5.68 0.53 5.92
C GLY A 437 -4.66 0.19 4.83
N THR A 438 -4.31 1.12 3.94
CA THR A 438 -3.26 0.88 2.94
C THR A 438 -1.89 0.79 3.62
N PRO A 439 -1.13 -0.32 3.50
CA PRO A 439 0.19 -0.40 4.14
C PRO A 439 1.11 0.71 3.61
N ASP A 440 1.66 1.54 4.51
CA ASP A 440 2.67 2.56 4.20
C ASP A 440 3.47 2.91 5.47
N ILE A 441 4.81 2.89 5.40
CA ILE A 441 5.65 3.26 6.56
C ILE A 441 5.42 4.70 7.01
N ALA A 442 5.08 5.61 6.10
CA ALA A 442 4.77 6.98 6.44
C ALA A 442 3.44 7.12 7.20
N ALA A 443 2.51 6.16 7.10
CA ALA A 443 1.30 6.16 7.92
C ALA A 443 1.62 5.90 9.41
N ILE A 444 2.52 4.95 9.68
CA ILE A 444 3.04 4.71 11.04
C ILE A 444 3.72 5.97 11.57
N ARG A 445 4.57 6.60 10.77
CA ARG A 445 5.28 7.81 11.18
C ARG A 445 4.33 8.98 11.43
N GLN A 446 3.37 9.22 10.54
CA GLN A 446 2.38 10.28 10.70
C GLN A 446 1.55 10.09 11.98
N PHE A 447 1.16 8.85 12.30
CA PHE A 447 0.51 8.53 13.56
C PHE A 447 1.36 8.93 14.78
N LEU A 448 2.64 8.58 14.78
CA LEU A 448 3.57 8.87 15.88
C LEU A 448 3.78 10.38 16.06
N VAL A 449 3.92 11.12 14.96
CA VAL A 449 4.05 12.58 14.96
C VAL A 449 2.82 13.23 15.59
N GLU A 450 1.62 12.86 15.13
CA GLU A 450 0.36 13.41 15.64
C GLU A 450 0.12 13.06 17.11
N LEU A 451 0.46 11.82 17.51
CA LEU A 451 0.40 11.40 18.92
C LEU A 451 1.35 12.22 19.79
N ASN A 452 2.58 12.44 19.33
CA ASN A 452 3.58 13.22 20.07
C ASN A 452 3.16 14.69 20.23
N GLN A 453 2.57 15.30 19.20
CA GLN A 453 2.06 16.68 19.27
C GLN A 453 0.90 16.86 20.27
N ARG A 454 0.11 15.81 20.51
CA ARG A 454 -1.00 15.83 21.47
C ARG A 454 -0.58 15.53 22.90
N ASN A 455 0.50 14.78 23.10
CA ASN A 455 1.00 14.43 24.41
C ASN A 455 1.90 15.53 24.99
N ASN A 456 1.45 16.20 26.06
CA ASN A 456 2.18 17.30 26.70
C ASN A 456 3.61 16.95 27.15
N ASP A 457 3.85 15.69 27.57
CA ASP A 457 5.17 15.20 27.99
C ASP A 457 5.90 14.40 26.88
N GLY A 458 5.30 14.32 25.69
CA GLY A 458 5.82 13.62 24.51
C GLY A 458 5.82 12.09 24.61
N LEU A 459 5.93 11.43 23.45
CA LEU A 459 6.25 10.01 23.37
C LEU A 459 7.77 9.84 23.59
N GLN A 460 8.19 8.86 24.38
CA GLN A 460 9.61 8.63 24.70
C GLN A 460 10.14 7.31 24.16
N TYR A 461 9.29 6.28 24.09
CA TYR A 461 9.69 4.93 23.69
C TYR A 461 8.76 4.35 22.63
N LEU A 462 9.35 3.69 21.64
CA LEU A 462 8.65 2.92 20.62
C LEU A 462 9.19 1.50 20.59
N THR A 463 8.32 0.51 20.77
CA THR A 463 8.64 -0.90 20.54
C THR A 463 7.92 -1.40 19.30
N LEU A 464 8.69 -1.81 18.29
CA LEU A 464 8.19 -2.49 17.10
C LEU A 464 8.16 -3.99 17.38
N PHE A 465 6.98 -4.55 17.57
CA PHE A 465 6.79 -5.92 18.01
C PHE A 465 6.41 -6.81 16.81
N GLY A 466 7.42 -7.23 16.07
CA GLY A 466 7.27 -8.00 14.84
C GLY A 466 8.54 -7.94 13.99
N ASP A 467 8.74 -8.97 13.17
CA ASP A 467 9.82 -8.99 12.19
C ASP A 467 9.58 -8.02 11.02
N ALA A 468 10.63 -7.68 10.29
CA ALA A 468 10.59 -6.80 9.12
C ALA A 468 11.22 -7.47 7.89
N SER A 469 10.85 -7.02 6.70
CA SER A 469 11.47 -7.45 5.45
C SER A 469 11.42 -6.36 4.39
N TYR A 470 12.37 -6.41 3.45
CA TYR A 470 12.36 -5.59 2.23
C TYR A 470 11.16 -5.90 1.31
N ASP A 471 10.46 -7.00 1.57
CA ASP A 471 9.25 -7.42 0.85
C ASP A 471 7.98 -6.80 1.43
N TYR A 472 7.81 -5.50 1.20
CA TYR A 472 6.61 -4.79 1.64
C TYR A 472 5.31 -5.34 1.04
N LYS A 473 5.38 -5.85 -0.19
CA LYS A 473 4.21 -6.28 -0.97
C LYS A 473 3.84 -7.76 -0.77
N GLY A 474 4.61 -8.51 0.02
CA GLY A 474 4.37 -9.93 0.30
C GLY A 474 4.53 -10.81 -0.95
N THR A 475 5.53 -10.52 -1.77
CA THR A 475 5.86 -11.24 -3.00
C THR A 475 6.56 -12.58 -2.74
N LEU A 476 7.36 -12.65 -1.68
CA LEU A 476 8.14 -13.83 -1.30
C LEU A 476 7.29 -14.85 -0.55
N SER A 477 7.75 -16.09 -0.55
CA SER A 477 7.12 -17.15 0.24
C SER A 477 7.39 -16.93 1.73
N GLY A 478 6.32 -16.85 2.52
CA GLY A 478 6.39 -16.58 3.96
C GLY A 478 6.09 -15.11 4.26
N SER A 479 5.37 -14.85 5.34
CA SER A 479 5.10 -13.49 5.80
C SER A 479 6.05 -13.18 6.95
N SER A 480 7.12 -12.45 6.66
CA SER A 480 8.06 -11.95 7.67
C SER A 480 8.04 -10.42 7.81
N ASN A 481 7.31 -9.70 6.95
CA ASN A 481 7.13 -8.26 7.07
C ASN A 481 5.92 -7.91 7.95
N LEU A 482 5.98 -8.24 9.24
CA LEU A 482 4.88 -8.01 10.18
C LEU A 482 4.77 -6.54 10.60
N ILE A 483 5.92 -5.90 10.82
CA ILE A 483 6.02 -4.46 11.08
C ILE A 483 7.11 -3.92 10.16
N PRO A 484 6.77 -3.14 9.11
CA PRO A 484 7.77 -2.69 8.14
C PRO A 484 8.83 -1.79 8.78
N THR A 485 10.05 -1.85 8.24
CA THR A 485 11.14 -0.92 8.56
C THR A 485 11.39 0.01 7.38
N PHE A 486 12.20 1.07 7.52
CA PHE A 486 12.64 1.85 6.37
C PHE A 486 13.75 1.09 5.63
N GLU A 487 13.54 0.87 4.34
CA GLU A 487 14.57 0.41 3.40
C GLU A 487 15.17 1.60 2.64
N SER A 488 16.47 1.62 2.38
CA SER A 488 17.07 2.69 1.57
C SER A 488 16.60 2.67 0.10
N TYR A 489 16.68 3.82 -0.57
CA TYR A 489 16.39 3.90 -2.01
C TYR A 489 17.44 3.15 -2.86
N GLY A 490 18.70 3.15 -2.41
CA GLY A 490 19.76 2.36 -3.04
C GLY A 490 19.44 0.88 -2.93
N SER A 491 19.27 0.20 -4.07
CA SER A 491 18.81 -1.21 -4.10
C SER A 491 19.72 -2.15 -4.88
N PHE A 492 20.87 -1.65 -5.36
CA PHE A 492 21.75 -2.40 -6.27
C PHE A 492 23.05 -2.86 -5.62
N SER A 493 23.31 -2.54 -4.36
CA SER A 493 24.56 -2.89 -3.70
C SER A 493 24.33 -3.12 -2.21
N LEU A 494 24.93 -4.17 -1.67
CA LEU A 494 24.98 -4.43 -0.22
C LEU A 494 25.77 -3.35 0.54
N TYR A 495 26.56 -2.54 -0.16
CA TYR A 495 27.35 -1.47 0.44
C TYR A 495 26.56 -0.17 0.60
N THR A 496 25.70 0.18 -0.37
CA THR A 496 24.94 1.44 -0.35
C THR A 496 23.51 1.27 0.13
N SER A 497 23.03 0.03 0.25
CA SER A 497 21.71 -0.29 0.76
C SER A 497 21.73 -0.59 2.25
N TYR A 498 20.72 -0.12 2.98
CA TYR A 498 20.58 -0.30 4.42
C TYR A 498 19.10 -0.27 4.86
N ILE A 499 18.86 -0.74 6.08
CA ILE A 499 17.59 -0.62 6.80
C ILE A 499 17.75 0.19 8.07
N THR A 500 16.69 0.85 8.53
CA THR A 500 16.68 1.50 9.84
C THR A 500 15.27 1.71 10.38
N ASP A 501 15.08 1.54 11.68
CA ASP A 501 13.85 1.93 12.36
C ASP A 501 13.91 3.40 12.86
N ASP A 502 15.07 4.06 12.79
CA ASP A 502 15.24 5.48 13.17
C ASP A 502 14.27 6.40 12.44
N TYR A 503 13.84 6.00 11.23
CA TYR A 503 12.82 6.69 10.45
C TYR A 503 11.56 7.02 11.26
N TYR A 504 11.17 6.16 12.22
CA TYR A 504 9.99 6.39 13.07
C TYR A 504 10.25 7.32 14.26
N GLY A 505 11.51 7.64 14.55
CA GLY A 505 11.92 8.44 15.70
C GLY A 505 12.11 9.93 15.42
N TYR A 506 12.03 10.35 14.17
CA TYR A 506 12.05 11.76 13.78
C TYR A 506 10.60 12.28 13.77
N LEU A 507 10.23 13.07 14.78
CA LEU A 507 8.85 13.47 15.05
C LEU A 507 8.58 14.96 14.84
N GLU A 508 9.60 15.79 14.58
CA GLU A 508 9.38 17.21 14.35
C GLU A 508 8.83 17.48 12.93
N HIS A 509 8.13 18.59 12.78
CA HIS A 509 7.55 19.00 11.49
C HIS A 509 8.66 19.29 10.46
N GLY A 510 8.53 18.73 9.26
CA GLY A 510 9.49 18.89 8.17
C GLY A 510 10.69 17.94 8.21
N GLU A 511 10.87 17.17 9.28
CA GLU A 511 11.98 16.22 9.39
C GLU A 511 11.86 15.06 8.40
N SER A 512 13.02 14.49 8.10
CA SER A 512 13.17 13.32 7.22
C SER A 512 14.17 12.34 7.83
N LEU A 513 14.45 11.23 7.15
CA LEU A 513 15.60 10.41 7.53
C LEU A 513 16.90 11.12 7.10
N ASN A 514 17.45 11.95 7.98
CA ASN A 514 18.71 12.65 7.74
C ASN A 514 19.60 12.70 9.00
N TRP A 515 20.46 11.71 9.15
CA TRP A 515 21.39 11.57 10.28
C TRP A 515 22.39 12.72 10.46
N TYR A 516 22.51 13.65 9.49
CA TYR A 516 23.46 14.77 9.58
C TYR A 516 22.87 16.03 10.20
N VAL A 517 21.54 16.13 10.27
CA VAL A 517 20.84 17.38 10.62
C VAL A 517 19.76 17.16 11.67
N ASP A 518 19.10 16.01 11.66
CA ASP A 518 17.95 15.73 12.51
C ASP A 518 18.38 14.85 13.71
N ASP A 519 17.88 15.16 14.91
CA ASP A 519 18.10 14.39 16.13
C ASP A 519 16.94 13.41 16.34
N ILE A 520 17.20 12.23 16.90
CA ILE A 520 16.13 11.24 17.13
C ILE A 520 15.38 11.53 18.44
N ASP A 521 14.05 11.62 18.39
CA ASP A 521 13.19 11.94 19.53
C ASP A 521 12.81 10.72 20.38
N LEU A 522 12.86 9.52 19.79
CA LEU A 522 12.39 8.28 20.42
C LEU A 522 13.50 7.29 20.74
N GLY A 523 13.41 6.65 21.90
CA GLY A 523 14.08 5.39 22.17
C GLY A 523 13.37 4.24 21.45
N ILE A 524 13.91 3.81 20.31
CA ILE A 524 13.31 2.75 19.48
C ILE A 524 13.94 1.39 19.77
N GLY A 525 13.11 0.37 19.92
CA GLY A 525 13.53 -1.02 19.97
C GLY A 525 12.63 -1.90 19.12
N ARG A 526 13.18 -2.97 18.56
CA ARG A 526 12.41 -4.00 17.83
C ARG A 526 12.52 -5.35 18.53
N LEU A 527 11.40 -6.04 18.66
CA LEU A 527 11.34 -7.46 18.98
C LEU A 527 11.01 -8.24 17.69
N PRO A 528 12.02 -8.78 16.98
CA PRO A 528 11.81 -9.48 15.71
C PRO A 528 11.27 -10.89 15.99
N VAL A 529 9.95 -11.00 16.02
CA VAL A 529 9.23 -12.25 16.23
C VAL A 529 8.18 -12.42 15.13
N ASN A 530 7.99 -13.65 14.65
CA ASN A 530 7.08 -13.96 13.55
C ASN A 530 5.82 -14.70 14.03
N THR A 531 5.88 -15.33 15.20
CA THR A 531 4.78 -16.16 15.72
C THR A 531 4.46 -15.83 17.17
N ILE A 532 3.24 -16.16 17.59
CA ILE A 532 2.81 -15.99 18.97
C ILE A 532 3.70 -16.78 19.96
N ILE A 533 4.29 -17.90 19.54
CA ILE A 533 5.18 -18.72 20.36
C ILE A 533 6.52 -18.00 20.59
N GLU A 534 7.11 -17.44 19.53
CA GLU A 534 8.35 -16.65 19.60
C GLU A 534 8.14 -15.35 20.41
N ALA A 535 6.99 -14.70 20.21
CA ALA A 535 6.55 -13.54 20.98
C ALA A 535 6.48 -13.86 22.47
N SER A 536 5.74 -14.91 22.83
CA SER A 536 5.57 -15.34 24.22
C SER A 536 6.91 -15.67 24.88
N ALA A 537 7.78 -16.43 24.20
CA ALA A 537 9.13 -16.75 24.70
C ALA A 537 10.02 -15.50 24.88
N SER A 538 9.84 -14.46 24.06
CA SER A 538 10.56 -13.20 24.19
C SER A 538 10.06 -12.38 25.37
N VAL A 539 8.73 -12.26 25.52
CA VAL A 539 8.10 -11.57 26.66
C VAL A 539 8.41 -12.29 27.98
N ASP A 540 8.40 -13.63 28.01
CA ASP A 540 8.81 -14.44 29.18
C ASP A 540 10.23 -14.11 29.67
N LYS A 541 11.16 -13.87 28.75
CA LYS A 541 12.54 -13.49 29.10
C LYS A 541 12.59 -12.09 29.70
N ILE A 542 11.85 -11.13 29.11
CA ILE A 542 11.77 -9.75 29.58
C ILE A 542 11.14 -9.72 30.98
N GLU A 543 10.01 -10.39 31.16
CA GLU A 543 9.31 -10.50 32.44
C GLU A 543 10.25 -11.08 33.50
N ARG A 544 10.91 -12.21 33.22
CA ARG A 544 11.85 -12.83 34.15
C ARG A 544 13.01 -11.91 34.53
N TYR A 545 13.53 -11.13 33.59
CA TYR A 545 14.60 -10.16 33.84
C TYR A 545 14.13 -8.99 34.73
N LEU A 546 12.90 -8.52 34.52
CA LEU A 546 12.33 -7.37 35.22
C LEU A 546 11.74 -7.73 36.58
N THR A 547 11.00 -8.82 36.70
CA THR A 547 10.16 -9.16 37.85
C THR A 547 10.56 -10.44 38.58
N GLY A 548 11.34 -11.33 37.94
CA GLY A 548 11.61 -12.67 38.48
C GLY A 548 12.43 -12.70 39.78
N ASP A 549 12.09 -13.63 40.69
CA ASP A 549 12.74 -13.78 42.01
C ASP A 549 14.26 -14.07 41.92
N GLY A 550 14.70 -14.69 40.81
CA GLY A 550 16.11 -15.01 40.52
C GLY A 550 16.83 -13.99 39.64
N ARG A 551 16.27 -12.79 39.42
CA ARG A 551 16.82 -11.78 38.49
C ARG A 551 18.13 -11.12 38.95
N TYR A 552 18.54 -11.35 40.19
CA TYR A 552 19.77 -10.80 40.75
C TYR A 552 20.86 -11.88 40.79
N GLY A 553 22.02 -11.59 40.19
CA GLY A 553 23.18 -12.48 40.20
C GLY A 553 24.43 -11.79 39.64
N PRO A 554 25.62 -12.39 39.85
CA PRO A 554 26.90 -11.81 39.40
C PRO A 554 26.95 -11.51 37.89
N TRP A 555 26.28 -12.34 37.10
CA TRP A 555 26.22 -12.22 35.63
C TRP A 555 25.70 -10.86 35.13
N ARG A 556 24.93 -10.12 35.93
CA ARG A 556 24.45 -8.77 35.57
C ARG A 556 25.54 -7.70 35.60
N GLY A 557 26.61 -7.94 36.35
CA GLY A 557 27.79 -7.09 36.42
C GLY A 557 28.85 -7.46 35.38
N ASP A 558 28.75 -8.63 34.74
CA ASP A 558 29.72 -9.08 33.75
C ASP A 558 29.48 -8.39 32.41
N VAL A 559 30.52 -7.74 31.86
CA VAL A 559 30.53 -7.15 30.52
C VAL A 559 31.54 -7.90 29.67
N VAL A 560 31.06 -8.59 28.64
CA VAL A 560 31.91 -9.34 27.71
C VAL A 560 32.16 -8.52 26.45
N LEU A 561 33.43 -8.21 26.19
CA LEU A 561 33.88 -7.47 25.00
C LEU A 561 34.63 -8.44 24.08
N VAL A 562 34.09 -8.63 22.88
CA VAL A 562 34.61 -9.57 21.88
C VAL A 562 35.20 -8.81 20.69
N ALA A 563 36.33 -9.25 20.15
CA ALA A 563 36.93 -8.71 18.92
C ALA A 563 37.40 -9.88 18.03
N ASP A 564 37.16 -9.75 16.72
CA ASP A 564 37.53 -10.76 15.73
C ASP A 564 39.05 -10.83 15.50
N ASP A 565 39.51 -11.87 14.80
CA ASP A 565 40.92 -12.01 14.42
C ASP A 565 41.35 -11.01 13.35
N VAL A 566 42.68 -10.82 13.25
CA VAL A 566 43.29 -9.89 12.30
C VAL A 566 43.83 -10.68 11.10
N ASP A 567 43.02 -10.84 10.05
CA ASP A 567 43.43 -11.41 8.75
C ASP A 567 44.18 -10.38 7.90
N HIS A 568 43.83 -9.11 8.04
CA HIS A 568 44.41 -7.99 7.31
C HIS A 568 44.88 -6.88 8.23
N ALA A 569 45.95 -6.17 7.84
CA ALA A 569 46.58 -5.15 8.69
C ALA A 569 45.63 -4.03 9.17
N TRP A 570 44.55 -3.75 8.42
CA TRP A 570 43.54 -2.75 8.78
C TRP A 570 42.56 -3.25 9.87
N GLU A 571 42.34 -4.56 9.99
CA GLU A 571 41.40 -5.16 10.96
C GLU A 571 41.90 -5.07 12.41
N ARG A 572 43.20 -4.81 12.60
CA ARG A 572 43.80 -4.52 13.92
C ARG A 572 43.04 -3.43 14.68
N GLU A 573 42.38 -2.53 13.95
CA GLU A 573 41.58 -1.46 14.52
C GLU A 573 40.42 -1.98 15.38
N PHE A 574 39.83 -3.14 15.05
CA PHE A 574 38.76 -3.75 15.85
C PHE A 574 39.20 -4.04 17.29
N ALA A 575 40.35 -4.70 17.47
CA ALA A 575 40.91 -4.98 18.79
C ALA A 575 41.34 -3.71 19.55
N VAL A 576 41.88 -2.71 18.85
CA VAL A 576 42.32 -1.44 19.44
C VAL A 576 41.14 -0.65 19.98
N VAL A 577 40.06 -0.52 19.20
CA VAL A 577 38.84 0.18 19.61
C VAL A 577 38.19 -0.55 20.80
N GLN A 578 38.14 -1.89 20.74
CA GLN A 578 37.55 -2.69 21.81
C GLN A 578 38.35 -2.60 23.13
N ASP A 579 39.68 -2.58 23.07
CA ASP A 579 40.53 -2.41 24.27
C ASP A 579 40.43 -0.99 24.86
N ALA A 580 40.25 0.02 24.00
CA ALA A 580 39.98 1.38 24.47
C ALA A 580 38.63 1.48 25.19
N LEU A 581 37.59 0.82 24.68
CA LEU A 581 36.28 0.73 25.34
C LEU A 581 36.40 0.01 26.68
N ALA A 582 37.13 -1.11 26.74
CA ALA A 582 37.37 -1.86 27.96
C ALA A 582 38.03 -1.00 29.04
N LYS A 583 39.10 -0.27 28.70
CA LYS A 583 39.78 0.64 29.63
C LYS A 583 38.87 1.76 30.12
N ARG A 584 38.03 2.30 29.22
CA ARG A 584 37.06 3.33 29.57
C ARG A 584 36.06 2.79 30.60
N LEU A 585 35.48 1.62 30.35
CA LEU A 585 34.53 1.00 31.27
C LEU A 585 35.17 0.65 32.62
N ASP A 586 36.40 0.14 32.62
CA ASP A 586 37.13 -0.20 33.85
C ASP A 586 37.30 1.03 34.77
N THR A 587 37.45 2.20 34.15
CA THR A 587 37.59 3.48 34.86
C THR A 587 36.25 4.10 35.24
N THR A 588 35.27 4.09 34.33
CA THR A 588 33.99 4.82 34.52
C THR A 588 32.89 4.00 35.17
N ARG A 589 33.03 2.67 35.18
CA ARG A 589 32.05 1.69 35.67
C ARG A 589 32.75 0.60 36.51
N PRO A 590 33.40 0.95 37.63
CA PRO A 590 34.13 0.00 38.47
C PRO A 590 33.24 -1.08 39.09
N GLU A 591 31.91 -0.91 39.05
CA GLU A 591 30.93 -1.92 39.42
C GLU A 591 30.82 -3.10 38.43
N MET A 592 31.34 -2.95 37.20
CA MET A 592 31.29 -3.97 36.15
C MET A 592 32.55 -4.85 36.17
N ASN A 593 32.38 -6.15 35.94
CA ASN A 593 33.47 -7.09 35.73
C ASN A 593 33.71 -7.27 34.23
N ILE A 594 34.84 -6.76 33.73
CA ILE A 594 35.11 -6.69 32.29
C ILE A 594 35.88 -7.92 31.84
N ILE A 595 35.29 -8.67 30.90
CA ILE A 595 35.86 -9.88 30.31
C ILE A 595 36.17 -9.58 28.85
N LYS A 596 37.43 -9.71 28.45
CA LYS A 596 37.88 -9.49 27.07
C LYS A 596 38.12 -10.82 26.39
N ILE A 597 37.47 -11.05 25.24
CA ILE A 597 37.66 -12.24 24.41
C ILE A 597 38.11 -11.77 23.03
N TYR A 598 39.41 -11.69 22.82
CA TYR A 598 39.99 -11.34 21.52
C TYR A 598 40.51 -12.62 20.91
N SER A 599 39.99 -13.02 19.75
CA SER A 599 40.21 -14.33 19.14
C SER A 599 41.69 -14.72 19.09
N ASP A 600 42.57 -13.78 18.73
CA ASP A 600 44.03 -13.94 18.67
C ASP A 600 44.71 -14.29 20.02
N ALA A 601 44.03 -14.07 21.15
CA ALA A 601 44.54 -14.35 22.49
C ALA A 601 44.23 -15.79 22.96
N TYR A 602 43.35 -16.52 22.26
CA TYR A 602 42.89 -17.87 22.60
C TYR A 602 43.27 -18.85 21.47
N LEU A 603 44.56 -19.20 21.38
CA LEU A 603 45.07 -20.25 20.49
C LEU A 603 45.06 -21.63 21.16
#